data_AF-A0A9P3PQ98-F1
#
_entry.id   AF-A0A9P3PQ98-F1
#
_cell.length_a   1.000
_cell.length_b   1.000
_cell.length_c   1.000
_cell.angle_alpha   90.00
_cell.angle_beta   90.00
_cell.angle_gamma   90.00
#
_symmetry.space_group_name_H-M   'P 1'
#
loop_
_entity.id
_entity.type
_entity.pdbx_description
1 polymer ?
#
loop_
_entity_poly.entity_id
_entity_poly.type
_entity_poly.pdbx_seq_one_letter_code
_entity_poly.pdbx_strand_id
1 'polypeptide(L)'
;MPATRSSKRNKKAAQAEERTPDEREFASPVTTVVEHVAEAATAFVEKMAGIEPGRNDGEEQRGSEQARESGSPNGHEDEDDKRMDGIEQGGNGGEEQSGEQTRESSTGSGNGNESGATTEGSNGNSVPRLTMDERKAKMEELRKKIAASSRANRASLIEESAKAKITARDAARLERQRKLAETLRAKADAEERGEDVDRKKNWEWTIEENDNWEKKLARKARRADFEFHDDAHAARRRYKKDLDHIKPDLVAYNKQKEMAMGLAPGTLVTFDPAAGSSQLVPTSQEQQLAAANLYRDANTLIYGDNKPSEDAIDRVVSKINQDIDKKSKFSRKRLNEPEGDITYINEQNRVFNKKIARYYDKYTAEIRASFERGTAL
;
A
#
# COMPACT_ATOMS: atom_id res chain seq x y z
N MET A 1 -27.56 65.47 -18.36
CA MET A 1 -26.87 65.77 -17.08
C MET A 1 -27.79 65.40 -15.93
N PRO A 2 -27.29 65.11 -14.72
CA PRO A 2 -25.99 64.50 -14.38
C PRO A 2 -26.18 63.20 -13.56
N ALA A 3 -25.11 62.42 -13.37
CA ALA A 3 -25.08 61.31 -12.44
C ALA A 3 -24.31 61.69 -11.17
N THR A 4 -24.76 61.25 -9.99
CA THR A 4 -24.05 61.50 -8.72
C THR A 4 -24.12 60.34 -7.74
N ARG A 5 -22.98 59.69 -7.47
CA ARG A 5 -22.56 59.43 -6.07
C ARG A 5 -21.03 59.34 -5.99
N SER A 6 -20.44 60.15 -5.12
CA SER A 6 -18.98 60.23 -4.94
C SER A 6 -18.47 59.15 -3.99
N SER A 7 -17.26 58.63 -4.26
CA SER A 7 -16.49 57.81 -3.33
C SER A 7 -15.27 58.61 -2.83
N LYS A 8 -15.17 58.82 -1.51
CA LYS A 8 -14.07 59.57 -0.89
C LYS A 8 -12.80 58.71 -0.89
N ARG A 9 -11.87 59.01 -1.80
CA ARG A 9 -10.50 58.46 -1.78
C ARG A 9 -9.61 59.35 -0.92
N ASN A 10 -9.14 58.85 0.21
CA ASN A 10 -8.34 59.64 1.15
C ASN A 10 -6.94 59.90 0.59
N LYS A 11 -6.39 61.10 0.80
CA LYS A 11 -5.15 61.58 0.18
C LYS A 11 -4.22 62.14 1.25
N LYS A 12 -2.99 61.61 1.37
CA LYS A 12 -1.95 62.19 2.23
C LYS A 12 -0.60 62.12 1.51
N ALA A 13 0.04 63.29 1.37
CA ALA A 13 1.36 63.49 0.79
C ALA A 13 2.02 64.68 1.53
N ALA A 14 3.34 64.93 1.45
CA ALA A 14 4.42 63.99 1.06
C ALA A 14 5.24 63.59 2.31
N GLN A 15 6.45 64.08 2.64
CA GLN A 15 7.42 64.96 1.97
C GLN A 15 8.76 64.94 2.74
N ALA A 16 9.94 65.20 2.17
CA ALA A 16 10.63 64.63 0.99
C ALA A 16 12.10 65.09 1.04
N GLU A 17 13.07 64.27 0.60
CA GLU A 17 14.47 64.71 0.40
C GLU A 17 15.17 63.89 -0.71
N GLU A 18 16.28 64.42 -1.22
CA GLU A 18 16.89 64.13 -2.53
C GLU A 18 18.33 63.62 -2.38
N ARG A 19 18.66 62.45 -2.95
CA ARG A 19 20.05 61.97 -3.11
C ARG A 19 20.22 61.18 -4.41
N THR A 20 21.36 61.39 -5.06
CA THR A 20 21.80 60.70 -6.28
C THR A 20 22.26 59.26 -6.01
N PRO A 21 22.23 58.37 -7.01
CA PRO A 21 22.62 56.97 -6.83
C PRO A 21 24.15 56.78 -6.85
N ASP A 22 24.69 56.21 -5.78
CA ASP A 22 26.02 55.57 -5.76
C ASP A 22 25.88 54.07 -6.07
N GLU A 23 26.86 53.50 -6.76
CA GLU A 23 26.88 52.11 -7.18
C GLU A 23 27.02 51.15 -5.98
N ARG A 24 26.09 50.18 -5.85
CA ARG A 24 26.23 49.01 -4.97
C ARG A 24 25.65 47.76 -5.61
N GLU A 25 26.43 46.68 -5.55
CA GLU A 25 26.17 45.42 -6.25
C GLU A 25 25.00 44.65 -5.62
N PHE A 26 24.07 44.18 -6.46
CA PHE A 26 22.94 43.34 -6.03
C PHE A 26 23.32 41.85 -6.00
N ALA A 27 24.05 41.44 -4.96
CA ALA A 27 24.18 40.02 -4.63
C ALA A 27 22.82 39.48 -4.13
N SER A 28 22.17 38.61 -4.91
CA SER A 28 20.84 38.08 -4.56
C SER A 28 20.92 36.90 -3.57
N PRO A 29 20.04 36.81 -2.55
CA PRO A 29 20.13 35.81 -1.48
C PRO A 29 19.68 34.38 -1.87
N VAL A 30 19.78 34.04 -3.17
CA VAL A 30 19.39 32.73 -3.72
C VAL A 30 20.62 31.87 -4.01
N THR A 31 21.76 32.45 -4.40
CA THR A 31 22.99 31.71 -4.71
C THR A 31 23.60 31.08 -3.47
N THR A 32 23.70 31.82 -2.37
CA THR A 32 24.30 31.36 -1.10
C THR A 32 23.59 30.18 -0.45
N VAL A 33 22.29 29.99 -0.74
CA VAL A 33 21.53 28.81 -0.26
C VAL A 33 21.88 27.56 -1.09
N VAL A 34 22.16 27.72 -2.38
CA VAL A 34 22.54 26.61 -3.26
C VAL A 34 23.97 26.14 -2.97
N GLU A 35 24.90 27.07 -2.74
CA GLU A 35 26.30 26.77 -2.42
C GLU A 35 26.43 25.97 -1.12
N HIS A 36 25.78 26.40 -0.02
CA HIS A 36 25.82 25.66 1.25
C HIS A 36 25.10 24.29 1.19
N VAL A 37 24.11 24.11 0.31
CA VAL A 37 23.49 22.79 0.08
C VAL A 37 24.43 21.87 -0.71
N ALA A 38 25.23 22.42 -1.64
CA ALA A 38 26.27 21.67 -2.35
C ALA A 38 27.40 21.23 -1.42
N GLU A 39 27.92 22.14 -0.56
CA GLU A 39 28.94 21.80 0.46
C GLU A 39 28.45 20.73 1.45
N ALA A 40 27.19 20.84 1.90
CA ALA A 40 26.59 19.84 2.79
C ALA A 40 26.46 18.46 2.12
N ALA A 41 26.21 18.42 0.80
CA ALA A 41 26.14 17.18 0.04
C ALA A 41 27.53 16.54 -0.15
N THR A 42 28.57 17.32 -0.49
CA THR A 42 29.93 16.80 -0.65
C THR A 42 30.50 16.28 0.67
N ALA A 43 30.33 17.02 1.77
CA ALA A 43 30.78 16.60 3.10
C ALA A 43 30.08 15.33 3.60
N PHE A 44 28.82 15.09 3.20
CA PHE A 44 28.11 13.85 3.51
C PHE A 44 28.64 12.65 2.70
N VAL A 45 28.99 12.85 1.43
CA VAL A 45 29.59 11.81 0.58
C VAL A 45 31.00 11.44 1.07
N GLU A 46 31.82 12.41 1.46
CA GLU A 46 33.15 12.18 2.01
C GLU A 46 33.08 11.42 3.35
N LYS A 47 32.11 11.75 4.21
CA LYS A 47 31.84 11.03 5.46
C LYS A 47 31.32 9.59 5.24
N MET A 48 30.71 9.29 4.10
CA MET A 48 30.35 7.93 3.69
C MET A 48 31.55 7.13 3.16
N ALA A 49 32.55 7.79 2.58
CA ALA A 49 33.73 7.14 2.00
C ALA A 49 34.77 6.69 3.05
N GLY A 50 34.82 7.35 4.21
CA GLY A 50 35.84 7.12 5.26
C GLY A 50 35.64 5.90 6.17
N ILE A 51 34.74 4.96 5.86
CA ILE A 51 34.43 3.80 6.74
C ILE A 51 35.17 2.55 6.23
N GLU A 52 36.43 2.37 6.63
CA GLU A 52 37.16 1.12 6.39
C GLU A 52 36.67 -0.03 7.28
N PRO A 53 36.49 -1.26 6.74
CA PRO A 53 35.97 -2.40 7.51
C PRO A 53 37.07 -3.18 8.26
N GLY A 54 37.44 -2.69 9.44
CA GLY A 54 37.60 -3.55 10.62
C GLY A 54 39.01 -3.81 11.18
N ARG A 55 39.04 -3.94 12.51
CA ARG A 55 39.90 -4.83 13.31
C ARG A 55 39.08 -5.40 14.47
N ASN A 56 39.50 -6.55 14.98
CA ASN A 56 38.74 -7.35 15.95
C ASN A 56 39.73 -7.95 16.95
N ASP A 57 40.20 -7.08 17.84
CA ASP A 57 41.12 -7.40 18.92
C ASP A 57 40.35 -7.31 20.24
N GLY A 58 40.39 -8.39 21.04
CA GLY A 58 39.70 -8.47 22.32
C GLY A 58 40.69 -8.74 23.44
N GLU A 59 40.61 -7.98 24.52
CA GLU A 59 41.32 -8.25 25.77
C GLU A 59 40.33 -8.31 26.94
N GLU A 60 40.57 -9.26 27.84
CA GLU A 60 39.86 -9.36 29.11
C GLU A 60 40.45 -8.34 30.10
N GLN A 61 39.60 -7.65 30.87
CA GLN A 61 39.98 -7.20 32.22
C GLN A 61 38.85 -7.48 33.23
N ARG A 62 39.25 -7.82 34.46
CA ARG A 62 38.37 -8.21 35.57
C ARG A 62 38.43 -7.18 36.69
N GLY A 63 37.35 -7.07 37.46
CA GLY A 63 37.29 -6.32 38.71
C GLY A 63 36.82 -4.87 38.55
N SER A 64 36.30 -4.22 39.60
CA SER A 64 36.00 -4.75 40.95
C SER A 64 34.90 -3.93 41.64
N GLU A 65 34.36 -4.53 42.70
CA GLU A 65 33.32 -4.04 43.61
C GLU A 65 33.46 -2.58 44.07
N GLN A 66 32.32 -1.91 44.33
CA GLN A 66 31.93 -1.51 45.69
C GLN A 66 30.45 -1.08 45.76
N ALA A 67 29.89 -1.06 46.98
CA ALA A 67 28.44 -0.97 47.24
C ALA A 67 28.04 0.13 48.24
N ARG A 68 26.76 0.54 48.17
CA ARG A 68 25.89 1.23 49.17
C ARG A 68 24.51 1.36 48.50
N GLU A 69 23.37 0.78 48.93
CA GLU A 69 22.76 0.49 50.24
C GLU A 69 21.76 1.56 50.72
N SER A 70 20.64 1.11 51.32
CA SER A 70 19.41 1.82 51.74
C SER A 70 18.48 2.31 50.61
N GLY A 71 17.15 2.10 50.65
CA GLY A 71 16.33 1.30 51.58
C GLY A 71 14.87 1.08 51.09
N SER A 72 14.20 0.04 51.61
CA SER A 72 12.81 -0.42 51.31
C SER A 72 11.87 -0.15 52.53
N PRO A 73 10.57 -0.58 52.62
CA PRO A 73 9.66 -1.35 51.72
C PRO A 73 8.37 -0.54 51.34
N ASN A 74 7.19 -1.01 50.90
CA ASN A 74 6.51 -2.33 50.63
C ASN A 74 5.40 -2.06 49.54
N GLY A 75 4.56 -2.97 49.01
CA GLY A 75 4.34 -4.43 49.13
C GLY A 75 4.43 -5.15 47.76
N HIS A 76 3.80 -6.29 47.46
CA HIS A 76 2.60 -7.01 47.96
C HIS A 76 1.25 -6.38 47.50
N GLU A 77 0.32 -7.10 46.84
CA GLU A 77 0.14 -8.56 46.64
C GLU A 77 -0.07 -8.94 45.14
N ASP A 78 0.62 -9.98 44.66
CA ASP A 78 0.15 -11.28 44.10
C ASP A 78 -1.07 -11.33 43.11
N GLU A 79 -1.19 -12.27 42.15
CA GLU A 79 -0.42 -13.48 41.81
C GLU A 79 -0.54 -13.86 40.30
N ASP A 80 0.36 -14.73 39.78
CA ASP A 80 0.28 -15.40 38.46
C ASP A 80 -0.43 -16.78 38.59
N ASP A 81 -1.10 -17.29 37.55
CA ASP A 81 -1.09 -18.74 37.26
C ASP A 81 -0.89 -19.02 35.77
N LYS A 82 -0.05 -20.00 35.45
CA LYS A 82 0.31 -20.44 34.09
C LYS A 82 -0.06 -21.89 33.93
N ARG A 83 -0.89 -22.23 32.93
CA ARG A 83 -1.14 -23.62 32.54
C ARG A 83 -1.03 -23.82 31.03
N MET A 84 -0.02 -24.59 30.66
CA MET A 84 0.16 -25.28 29.38
C MET A 84 0.47 -26.74 29.73
N ASP A 85 -0.16 -27.69 29.04
CA ASP A 85 0.37 -29.00 28.60
C ASP A 85 -0.78 -30.00 28.33
N GLY A 86 -0.49 -31.02 27.50
CA GLY A 86 -1.48 -31.98 26.96
C GLY A 86 -2.20 -31.43 25.72
N ILE A 87 -2.17 -32.02 24.52
CA ILE A 87 -1.80 -33.38 24.06
C ILE A 87 -2.64 -34.49 24.69
N GLU A 88 -3.73 -34.87 24.02
CA GLU A 88 -4.25 -36.24 24.01
C GLU A 88 -5.01 -36.51 22.68
N GLN A 89 -5.22 -37.78 22.32
CA GLN A 89 -5.85 -38.22 21.07
C GLN A 89 -7.02 -39.18 21.32
N GLY A 90 -8.01 -39.14 20.43
CA GLY A 90 -9.09 -40.14 20.31
C GLY A 90 -10.50 -39.60 20.64
N GLY A 91 -11.56 -40.02 19.96
CA GLY A 91 -11.62 -40.87 18.77
C GLY A 91 -13.01 -41.48 18.50
N ASN A 92 -13.08 -42.36 17.50
CA ASN A 92 -14.13 -43.37 17.19
C ASN A 92 -15.15 -43.07 16.06
N GLY A 93 -15.48 -44.13 15.29
CA GLY A 93 -16.58 -44.25 14.32
C GLY A 93 -16.23 -43.98 12.85
N GLY A 94 -16.13 -44.96 11.95
CA GLY A 94 -16.16 -46.43 12.10
C GLY A 94 -16.23 -47.15 10.74
N GLU A 95 -15.85 -48.45 10.69
CA GLU A 95 -16.19 -49.49 9.66
C GLU A 95 -15.79 -49.21 8.18
N GLU A 96 -15.26 -50.12 7.35
CA GLU A 96 -14.78 -51.52 7.44
C GLU A 96 -13.87 -51.79 6.17
N GLN A 97 -13.23 -52.93 5.82
CA GLN A 97 -13.16 -54.33 6.30
C GLN A 97 -11.83 -55.02 5.85
N SER A 98 -11.51 -56.16 6.47
CA SER A 98 -10.84 -57.41 5.97
C SER A 98 -9.61 -57.42 5.04
N GLY A 99 -8.63 -58.28 5.39
CA GLY A 99 -7.51 -58.71 4.54
C GLY A 99 -6.28 -59.14 5.36
N GLU A 100 -6.10 -60.44 5.64
CA GLU A 100 -5.08 -60.98 6.56
C GLU A 100 -4.08 -61.92 5.86
N GLN A 101 -2.77 -61.75 6.11
CA GLN A 101 -1.82 -62.86 6.37
C GLN A 101 -0.38 -62.46 6.78
N THR A 102 0.17 -63.27 7.69
CA THR A 102 1.57 -63.51 8.12
C THR A 102 2.71 -62.97 7.24
N ARG A 103 3.77 -62.33 7.80
CA ARG A 103 5.00 -62.91 8.43
C ARG A 103 5.77 -63.89 7.52
N GLU A 104 7.11 -63.96 7.48
CA GLU A 104 8.10 -63.61 8.53
C GLU A 104 9.46 -63.11 7.96
N SER A 105 10.60 -63.33 8.64
CA SER A 105 11.88 -62.62 8.43
C SER A 105 13.05 -63.48 7.90
N SER A 106 14.14 -62.85 7.41
CA SER A 106 15.53 -63.34 7.58
C SER A 106 16.59 -62.35 7.04
N THR A 107 17.87 -62.55 7.41
CA THR A 107 19.03 -61.76 6.97
C THR A 107 20.21 -62.66 6.55
N GLY A 108 20.94 -62.25 5.50
CA GLY A 108 22.16 -62.90 4.97
C GLY A 108 22.41 -62.41 3.53
N SER A 109 23.57 -61.92 3.07
CA SER A 109 25.00 -62.26 3.27
C SER A 109 25.47 -63.46 2.41
N GLY A 110 26.48 -63.26 1.53
CA GLY A 110 27.31 -64.38 1.03
C GLY A 110 27.59 -64.56 -0.48
N ASN A 111 28.32 -63.62 -1.10
CA ASN A 111 29.57 -63.85 -1.88
C ASN A 111 29.71 -64.88 -3.06
N GLY A 112 30.37 -64.44 -4.16
CA GLY A 112 31.09 -65.27 -5.18
C GLY A 112 30.25 -65.81 -6.36
N ASN A 113 30.78 -66.13 -7.56
CA ASN A 113 32.11 -65.90 -8.20
C ASN A 113 31.88 -65.83 -9.75
N GLU A 114 32.56 -65.01 -10.56
CA GLU A 114 33.92 -65.21 -11.18
C GLU A 114 34.01 -66.47 -12.08
N SER A 115 34.61 -66.51 -13.29
CA SER A 115 35.54 -65.65 -14.06
C SER A 115 35.08 -65.58 -15.55
N GLY A 116 35.55 -64.73 -16.49
CA GLY A 116 36.92 -64.42 -16.96
C GLY A 116 36.98 -64.63 -18.50
N ALA A 117 37.91 -64.11 -19.31
CA ALA A 117 39.03 -63.18 -19.07
C ALA A 117 39.56 -62.56 -20.40
N THR A 118 40.38 -61.50 -20.29
CA THR A 118 41.35 -60.93 -21.28
C THR A 118 40.82 -60.38 -22.63
N THR A 119 41.47 -59.43 -23.32
CA THR A 119 42.87 -58.90 -23.21
C THR A 119 42.93 -57.37 -23.50
N GLU A 120 44.11 -56.78 -23.36
CA GLU A 120 44.39 -55.33 -23.33
C GLU A 120 44.41 -54.61 -24.70
N GLY A 121 44.31 -53.27 -24.66
CA GLY A 121 44.56 -52.39 -25.81
C GLY A 121 44.95 -50.97 -25.34
N SER A 122 46.25 -50.65 -25.35
CA SER A 122 46.78 -49.36 -24.88
C SER A 122 46.55 -48.22 -25.86
N ASN A 123 46.20 -47.03 -25.35
CA ASN A 123 46.43 -45.78 -26.07
C ASN A 123 46.66 -44.59 -25.11
N GLY A 124 47.89 -44.43 -24.65
CA GLY A 124 48.27 -43.41 -23.67
C GLY A 124 48.57 -42.05 -24.30
N ASN A 125 47.63 -41.10 -24.22
CA ASN A 125 47.90 -39.71 -24.57
C ASN A 125 48.62 -38.99 -23.42
N SER A 126 49.94 -38.81 -23.54
CA SER A 126 50.83 -38.33 -22.49
C SER A 126 50.77 -36.81 -22.29
N VAL A 127 49.74 -36.35 -21.58
CA VAL A 127 49.66 -34.96 -21.09
C VAL A 127 50.97 -34.62 -20.34
N PRO A 128 51.69 -33.54 -20.71
CA PRO A 128 52.95 -33.20 -20.05
C PRO A 128 52.74 -32.99 -18.55
N ARG A 129 53.63 -33.57 -17.73
CA ARG A 129 53.55 -33.47 -16.27
C ARG A 129 53.86 -32.04 -15.85
N LEU A 130 52.81 -31.24 -15.67
CA LEU A 130 52.87 -29.83 -15.26
C LEU A 130 53.95 -29.60 -14.20
N THR A 131 54.79 -28.60 -14.45
CA THR A 131 55.92 -28.25 -13.57
C THR A 131 55.42 -27.88 -12.17
N MET A 132 56.30 -27.91 -11.18
CA MET A 132 55.89 -27.61 -9.80
C MET A 132 55.31 -26.21 -9.65
N ASP A 133 55.71 -25.26 -10.50
CA ASP A 133 55.23 -23.88 -10.47
C ASP A 133 53.94 -23.67 -11.29
N GLU A 134 53.78 -24.35 -12.44
CA GLU A 134 52.46 -24.47 -13.10
C GLU A 134 51.42 -25.10 -12.17
N ARG A 135 51.83 -26.10 -11.37
CA ARG A 135 50.96 -26.76 -10.39
C ARG A 135 50.58 -25.83 -9.23
N LYS A 136 51.50 -24.98 -8.77
CA LYS A 136 51.20 -23.91 -7.80
C LYS A 136 50.24 -22.89 -8.41
N ALA A 137 50.52 -22.38 -9.61
CA ALA A 137 49.68 -21.39 -10.29
C ALA A 137 48.25 -21.92 -10.51
N LYS A 138 48.10 -23.17 -10.95
CA LYS A 138 46.80 -23.83 -11.09
C LYS A 138 46.09 -24.08 -9.75
N MET A 139 46.84 -24.36 -8.68
CA MET A 139 46.29 -24.44 -7.32
C MET A 139 45.84 -23.06 -6.81
N GLU A 140 46.57 -21.99 -7.10
CA GLU A 140 46.17 -20.62 -6.78
C GLU A 140 44.94 -20.18 -7.56
N GLU A 141 44.86 -20.50 -8.86
CA GLU A 141 43.68 -20.24 -9.68
C GLU A 141 42.46 -20.96 -9.11
N LEU A 142 42.62 -22.22 -8.70
CA LEU A 142 41.58 -23.01 -8.04
C LEU A 142 41.19 -22.40 -6.67
N ARG A 143 42.16 -21.95 -5.86
CA ARG A 143 41.91 -21.21 -4.60
C ARG A 143 41.18 -19.88 -4.84
N LYS A 144 41.56 -19.12 -5.89
CA LYS A 144 40.91 -17.88 -6.31
C LYS A 144 39.46 -18.14 -6.74
N LYS A 145 39.20 -19.23 -7.48
CA LYS A 145 37.86 -19.69 -7.87
C LYS A 145 37.01 -20.14 -6.67
N ILE A 146 37.56 -20.91 -5.73
CA ILE A 146 36.89 -21.32 -4.49
C ILE A 146 36.57 -20.11 -3.59
N ALA A 147 37.49 -19.16 -3.47
CA ALA A 147 37.24 -17.92 -2.72
C ALA A 147 36.19 -17.03 -3.41
N ALA A 148 36.14 -17.01 -4.75
CA ALA A 148 35.11 -16.31 -5.50
C ALA A 148 33.73 -16.94 -5.32
N SER A 149 33.59 -18.26 -5.45
CA SER A 149 32.31 -18.96 -5.24
C SER A 149 31.85 -18.89 -3.78
N SER A 150 32.75 -19.03 -2.82
CA SER A 150 32.44 -18.85 -1.39
C SER A 150 31.91 -17.44 -1.08
N ARG A 151 32.53 -16.39 -1.65
CA ARG A 151 32.01 -15.01 -1.53
C ARG A 151 30.67 -14.81 -2.25
N ALA A 152 30.51 -15.37 -3.46
CA ALA A 152 29.25 -15.28 -4.20
C ALA A 152 28.10 -15.95 -3.45
N ASN A 153 28.31 -17.15 -2.92
CA ASN A 153 27.33 -17.88 -2.12
C ASN A 153 27.00 -17.14 -0.81
N ARG A 154 27.99 -16.51 -0.15
CA ARG A 154 27.75 -15.66 1.02
C ARG A 154 26.94 -14.41 0.65
N ALA A 155 27.23 -13.79 -0.49
CA ALA A 155 26.48 -12.63 -0.98
C ALA A 155 25.04 -12.99 -1.33
N SER A 156 24.80 -14.11 -2.04
CA SER A 156 23.45 -14.55 -2.39
C SER A 156 22.62 -14.92 -1.15
N LEU A 157 23.20 -15.59 -0.15
CA LEU A 157 22.53 -15.86 1.14
C LEU A 157 22.19 -14.57 1.90
N ILE A 158 23.09 -13.58 1.93
CA ILE A 158 22.82 -12.29 2.55
C ILE A 158 21.69 -11.56 1.81
N GLU A 159 21.77 -11.50 0.47
CA GLU A 159 20.74 -10.90 -0.38
C GLU A 159 19.38 -11.58 -0.23
N GLU A 160 19.32 -12.91 -0.20
CA GLU A 160 18.10 -13.67 0.01
C GLU A 160 17.51 -13.40 1.40
N SER A 161 18.35 -13.43 2.45
CA SER A 161 17.93 -13.08 3.81
C SER A 161 17.46 -11.62 3.94
N ALA A 162 17.96 -10.71 3.09
CA ALA A 162 17.51 -9.33 3.03
C ALA A 162 16.20 -9.19 2.26
N LYS A 163 16.07 -9.84 1.09
CA LYS A 163 14.83 -9.89 0.29
C LYS A 163 13.67 -10.50 1.08
N ALA A 164 13.92 -11.58 1.83
CA ALA A 164 12.94 -12.21 2.72
C ALA A 164 12.46 -11.31 3.88
N LYS A 165 13.27 -10.32 4.31
CA LYS A 165 12.90 -9.34 5.34
C LYS A 165 12.10 -8.15 4.79
N ILE A 166 12.09 -7.92 3.48
CA ILE A 166 11.34 -6.83 2.85
C ILE A 166 9.88 -7.24 2.72
N THR A 167 9.01 -6.68 3.57
CA THR A 167 7.56 -6.90 3.44
C THR A 167 7.04 -6.28 2.15
N ALA A 168 5.90 -6.75 1.63
CA ALA A 168 5.25 -6.15 0.46
C ALA A 168 4.95 -4.64 0.63
N ARG A 169 4.71 -4.20 1.88
CA ARG A 169 4.50 -2.78 2.23
C ARG A 169 5.79 -1.96 2.06
N ASP A 170 6.93 -2.54 2.41
CA ASP A 170 8.24 -1.89 2.35
C ASP A 170 8.84 -1.97 0.94
N ALA A 171 8.61 -3.05 0.20
CA ALA A 171 8.86 -3.13 -1.24
C ALA A 171 8.13 -1.99 -1.97
N ALA A 172 6.82 -1.85 -1.75
CA ALA A 172 6.02 -0.76 -2.30
C ALA A 172 6.38 0.63 -1.75
N ARG A 173 7.19 0.74 -0.67
CA ARG A 173 7.72 2.01 -0.14
C ARG A 173 9.02 2.38 -0.86
N LEU A 174 9.93 1.41 -0.98
CA LEU A 174 11.18 1.52 -1.73
C LEU A 174 10.94 1.79 -3.21
N GLU A 175 9.92 1.17 -3.82
CA GLU A 175 9.53 1.44 -5.21
C GLU A 175 9.09 2.90 -5.41
N ARG A 176 8.29 3.44 -4.48
CA ARG A 176 7.90 4.86 -4.52
C ARG A 176 9.08 5.80 -4.29
N GLN A 177 10.04 5.42 -3.43
CA GLN A 177 11.26 6.19 -3.23
C GLN A 177 12.18 6.14 -4.47
N ARG A 178 12.29 4.99 -5.15
CA ARG A 178 13.00 4.84 -6.43
C ARG A 178 12.37 5.69 -7.52
N LYS A 179 11.06 5.58 -7.76
CA LYS A 179 10.33 6.41 -8.74
C LYS A 179 10.40 7.90 -8.43
N LEU A 180 10.45 8.29 -7.16
CA LEU A 180 10.70 9.67 -6.76
C LEU A 180 12.14 10.12 -7.04
N ALA A 181 13.15 9.28 -6.76
CA ALA A 181 14.54 9.58 -7.10
C ALA A 181 14.78 9.62 -8.63
N GLU A 182 14.17 8.71 -9.38
CA GLU A 182 14.17 8.66 -10.85
C GLU A 182 13.53 9.93 -11.44
N THR A 183 12.38 10.37 -10.93
CA THR A 183 11.71 11.59 -11.43
C THR A 183 12.42 12.89 -11.00
N LEU A 184 13.04 12.93 -9.82
CA LEU A 184 13.90 14.05 -9.42
C LEU A 184 15.18 14.11 -10.25
N ARG A 185 15.82 12.96 -10.51
CA ARG A 185 16.97 12.87 -11.40
C ARG A 185 16.62 13.27 -12.83
N ALA A 186 15.58 12.69 -13.42
CA ALA A 186 15.14 13.04 -14.78
C ALA A 186 14.69 14.51 -14.91
N LYS A 187 14.31 15.15 -13.80
CA LYS A 187 14.09 16.60 -13.74
C LYS A 187 15.42 17.37 -13.73
N ALA A 188 16.38 17.02 -12.86
CA ALA A 188 17.70 17.66 -12.83
C ALA A 188 18.46 17.50 -14.16
N ASP A 189 18.49 16.26 -14.69
CA ASP A 189 19.05 15.89 -16.01
C ASP A 189 18.34 16.63 -17.17
N ALA A 190 17.21 17.30 -16.94
CA ALA A 190 16.50 18.12 -17.93
C ALA A 190 16.63 19.63 -17.69
N GLU A 191 16.71 20.08 -16.43
CA GLU A 191 17.07 21.46 -16.06
C GLU A 191 18.50 21.79 -16.52
N GLU A 192 19.45 20.86 -16.39
CA GLU A 192 20.81 20.99 -16.95
C GLU A 192 20.83 21.13 -18.48
N ARG A 193 19.89 20.46 -19.17
CA ARG A 193 19.73 20.53 -20.64
C ARG A 193 18.83 21.68 -21.10
N GLY A 194 18.31 22.50 -20.19
CA GLY A 194 17.39 23.61 -20.50
C GLY A 194 16.01 23.19 -21.01
N GLU A 195 15.58 21.95 -20.78
CA GLU A 195 14.29 21.44 -21.24
C GLU A 195 13.14 21.75 -20.27
N ASP A 196 12.03 22.27 -20.80
CA ASP A 196 10.78 22.44 -20.06
C ASP A 196 10.09 21.08 -19.86
N VAL A 197 10.42 20.45 -18.73
CA VAL A 197 9.93 19.13 -18.31
C VAL A 197 8.41 19.03 -18.27
N ASP A 198 7.72 20.09 -17.82
CA ASP A 198 6.27 20.05 -17.65
C ASP A 198 5.54 20.33 -18.97
N ARG A 199 6.12 21.14 -19.86
CA ARG A 199 5.68 21.23 -21.27
C ARG A 199 5.80 19.89 -21.99
N LYS A 200 6.87 19.13 -21.76
CA LYS A 200 7.05 17.79 -22.35
C LYS A 200 5.94 16.83 -21.89
N LYS A 201 5.65 16.76 -20.59
CA LYS A 201 4.52 15.98 -20.04
C LYS A 201 3.16 16.43 -20.60
N ASN A 202 2.95 17.73 -20.77
CA ASN A 202 1.70 18.25 -21.33
C ASN A 202 1.50 17.86 -22.81
N TRP A 203 2.58 17.53 -23.55
CA TRP A 203 2.51 16.95 -24.90
C TRP A 203 2.28 15.44 -24.91
N GLU A 204 2.56 14.75 -23.79
CA GLU A 204 2.30 13.32 -23.61
C GLU A 204 0.82 13.03 -23.31
N TRP A 205 0.04 14.03 -22.87
CA TRP A 205 -1.40 13.90 -22.62
C TRP A 205 -2.22 13.96 -23.92
N THR A 206 -2.98 12.88 -24.17
CA THR A 206 -3.94 12.88 -25.27
C THR A 206 -5.19 13.70 -24.94
N ILE A 207 -5.91 14.16 -25.98
CA ILE A 207 -7.17 14.89 -25.82
C ILE A 207 -8.17 14.05 -25.02
N GLU A 208 -8.28 12.75 -25.30
CA GLU A 208 -9.19 11.83 -24.59
C GLU A 208 -8.85 11.66 -23.11
N GLU A 209 -7.57 11.64 -22.74
CA GLU A 209 -7.13 11.59 -21.35
C GLU A 209 -7.45 12.88 -20.61
N ASN A 210 -7.23 14.05 -21.23
CA ASN A 210 -7.64 15.32 -20.64
C ASN A 210 -9.18 15.38 -20.47
N ASP A 211 -9.94 15.01 -21.49
CA ASP A 211 -11.41 14.93 -21.45
C ASP A 211 -11.89 14.04 -20.30
N ASN A 212 -11.26 12.87 -20.12
CA ASN A 212 -11.58 11.94 -19.05
C ASN A 212 -11.10 12.42 -17.67
N TRP A 213 -10.02 13.19 -17.60
CA TRP A 213 -9.53 13.86 -16.41
C TRP A 213 -10.46 15.00 -15.97
N GLU A 214 -10.93 15.84 -16.89
CA GLU A 214 -11.93 16.88 -16.63
C GLU A 214 -13.26 16.28 -16.18
N LYS A 215 -13.77 15.25 -16.87
CA LYS A 215 -14.96 14.49 -16.45
C LYS A 215 -14.79 13.90 -15.04
N LYS A 216 -13.57 13.48 -14.66
CA LYS A 216 -13.22 12.98 -13.31
C LYS A 216 -13.15 14.11 -12.28
N LEU A 217 -12.60 15.29 -12.63
CA LEU A 217 -12.57 16.48 -11.77
C LEU A 217 -13.98 17.05 -11.54
N ALA A 218 -14.78 17.26 -12.57
CA ALA A 218 -16.17 17.71 -12.45
C ALA A 218 -17.03 16.73 -11.63
N ARG A 219 -16.83 15.41 -11.83
CA ARG A 219 -17.45 14.37 -11.00
C ARG A 219 -17.00 14.41 -9.53
N LYS A 220 -15.74 14.78 -9.25
CA LYS A 220 -15.20 14.98 -7.90
C LYS A 220 -15.79 16.25 -7.26
N ALA A 221 -15.84 17.37 -7.99
CA ALA A 221 -16.41 18.63 -7.52
C ALA A 221 -17.88 18.48 -7.10
N ARG A 222 -18.72 17.88 -7.95
CA ARG A 222 -20.13 17.56 -7.58
C ARG A 222 -20.25 16.58 -6.40
N ARG A 223 -19.22 15.79 -6.11
CA ARG A 223 -19.16 14.87 -4.96
C ARG A 223 -18.54 15.50 -3.69
N ALA A 224 -18.08 16.75 -3.77
CA ALA A 224 -17.55 17.51 -2.63
C ALA A 224 -18.64 18.25 -1.84
N ASP A 225 -19.91 18.20 -2.28
CA ASP A 225 -21.05 18.59 -1.45
C ASP A 225 -21.26 17.59 -0.31
N PHE A 226 -20.79 17.98 0.87
CA PHE A 226 -20.96 17.27 2.14
C PHE A 226 -22.15 17.77 2.97
N GLU A 227 -22.90 18.79 2.51
CA GLU A 227 -24.00 19.37 3.26
C GLU A 227 -25.22 18.44 3.26
N PHE A 228 -26.16 18.66 4.19
CA PHE A 228 -27.40 17.90 4.30
C PHE A 228 -28.57 18.78 3.87
N HIS A 229 -29.15 18.46 2.72
CA HIS A 229 -30.33 19.14 2.17
C HIS A 229 -31.60 18.40 2.61
N ASP A 230 -31.68 17.11 2.26
CA ASP A 230 -32.77 16.20 2.64
C ASP A 230 -32.29 14.73 2.67
N ASP A 231 -33.13 13.85 3.21
CA ASP A 231 -32.86 12.42 3.28
C ASP A 231 -32.88 11.72 1.90
N ALA A 232 -33.66 12.20 0.93
CA ALA A 232 -33.67 11.59 -0.41
C ALA A 232 -32.39 11.92 -1.19
N HIS A 233 -31.84 13.14 -1.10
CA HIS A 233 -30.49 13.42 -1.63
C HIS A 233 -29.41 12.69 -0.85
N ALA A 234 -29.54 12.51 0.46
CA ALA A 234 -28.61 11.69 1.25
C ALA A 234 -28.62 10.21 0.81
N ALA A 235 -29.80 9.61 0.61
CA ALA A 235 -29.97 8.26 0.07
C ALA A 235 -29.44 8.14 -1.36
N ARG A 236 -29.78 9.10 -2.24
CA ARG A 236 -29.30 9.17 -3.64
C ARG A 236 -27.77 9.32 -3.71
N ARG A 237 -27.14 10.05 -2.79
CA ARG A 237 -25.66 10.12 -2.66
C ARG A 237 -25.05 8.80 -2.18
N ARG A 238 -25.68 8.12 -1.22
CA ARG A 238 -25.24 6.79 -0.73
C ARG A 238 -25.32 5.73 -1.84
N TYR A 239 -26.48 5.54 -2.46
CA TYR A 239 -26.64 4.68 -3.64
C TYR A 239 -25.66 5.09 -4.77
N LYS A 240 -25.53 6.40 -5.00
CA LYS A 240 -24.56 7.05 -5.90
C LYS A 240 -23.08 6.70 -5.65
N LYS A 241 -22.74 6.27 -4.44
CA LYS A 241 -21.41 5.81 -4.01
C LYS A 241 -21.31 4.29 -4.09
N ASP A 242 -22.36 3.58 -3.68
CA ASP A 242 -22.41 2.11 -3.71
C ASP A 242 -22.29 1.57 -5.14
N LEU A 243 -22.88 2.25 -6.13
CA LEU A 243 -22.65 1.95 -7.55
C LEU A 243 -21.18 2.12 -8.00
N ASP A 244 -20.36 2.96 -7.35
CA ASP A 244 -18.90 3.02 -7.64
C ASP A 244 -18.14 1.81 -7.01
N HIS A 245 -18.75 1.07 -6.07
CA HIS A 245 -18.10 -0.03 -5.34
C HIS A 245 -18.52 -1.41 -5.85
N ILE A 246 -19.69 -1.54 -6.47
CA ILE A 246 -20.17 -2.77 -7.09
C ILE A 246 -19.30 -3.09 -8.31
N LYS A 247 -18.68 -4.28 -8.30
CA LYS A 247 -17.96 -4.86 -9.45
C LYS A 247 -18.77 -6.06 -9.95
N PRO A 248 -19.43 -5.97 -11.12
CA PRO A 248 -20.15 -7.10 -11.69
C PRO A 248 -19.22 -8.27 -12.04
N ASP A 249 -19.66 -9.49 -11.76
CA ASP A 249 -19.01 -10.70 -12.24
C ASP A 249 -19.49 -11.01 -13.66
N LEU A 250 -18.70 -10.58 -14.65
CA LEU A 250 -19.02 -10.77 -16.06
C LEU A 250 -18.95 -12.25 -16.49
N VAL A 251 -18.18 -13.09 -15.79
CA VAL A 251 -18.05 -14.52 -16.14
C VAL A 251 -19.27 -15.30 -15.66
N ALA A 252 -19.73 -15.05 -14.43
CA ALA A 252 -20.98 -15.61 -13.93
C ALA A 252 -22.19 -15.12 -14.76
N TYR A 253 -22.24 -13.83 -15.10
CA TYR A 253 -23.28 -13.27 -15.96
C TYR A 253 -23.27 -13.88 -17.37
N ASN A 254 -22.10 -14.00 -18.00
CA ASN A 254 -22.00 -14.59 -19.34
C ASN A 254 -22.41 -16.07 -19.34
N LYS A 255 -22.05 -16.86 -18.33
CA LYS A 255 -22.54 -18.25 -18.19
C LYS A 255 -24.06 -18.34 -18.06
N GLN A 256 -24.67 -17.47 -17.26
CA GLN A 256 -26.14 -17.39 -17.14
C GLN A 256 -26.79 -16.99 -18.47
N LYS A 257 -26.18 -16.05 -19.20
CA LYS A 257 -26.62 -15.62 -20.53
C LYS A 257 -26.47 -16.72 -21.59
N GLU A 258 -25.37 -17.49 -21.55
CA GLU A 258 -25.14 -18.64 -22.44
C GLU A 258 -26.25 -19.68 -22.27
N MET A 259 -26.48 -20.13 -21.02
CA MET A 259 -27.55 -21.09 -20.71
C MET A 259 -28.93 -20.58 -21.14
N ALA A 260 -29.25 -19.32 -20.86
CA ALA A 260 -30.53 -18.74 -21.21
C ALA A 260 -30.75 -18.52 -22.71
N MET A 261 -29.68 -18.26 -23.48
CA MET A 261 -29.76 -18.16 -24.95
C MET A 261 -29.59 -19.53 -25.65
N GLY A 262 -29.29 -20.60 -24.91
CA GLY A 262 -29.02 -21.93 -25.47
C GLY A 262 -27.69 -22.06 -26.21
N LEU A 263 -26.71 -21.20 -25.88
CA LEU A 263 -25.35 -21.25 -26.43
C LEU A 263 -24.54 -22.35 -25.75
N ALA A 264 -23.52 -22.85 -26.45
CA ALA A 264 -22.51 -23.71 -25.84
C ALA A 264 -21.73 -22.94 -24.74
N PRO A 265 -21.38 -23.59 -23.61
CA PRO A 265 -20.69 -22.92 -22.52
C PRO A 265 -19.31 -22.41 -22.96
N GLY A 266 -18.99 -21.16 -22.63
CA GLY A 266 -17.77 -20.46 -23.03
C GLY A 266 -17.87 -19.59 -24.30
N THR A 267 -18.95 -19.68 -25.08
CA THR A 267 -19.16 -18.91 -26.32
C THR A 267 -19.11 -17.39 -26.12
N LEU A 268 -19.54 -16.89 -24.95
CA LEU A 268 -19.51 -15.46 -24.57
C LEU A 268 -18.28 -15.09 -23.72
N VAL A 269 -17.43 -16.06 -23.38
CA VAL A 269 -16.20 -15.85 -22.60
C VAL A 269 -14.96 -15.81 -23.51
N THR A 270 -14.99 -16.52 -24.63
CA THR A 270 -13.91 -16.56 -25.62
C THR A 270 -14.10 -15.52 -26.72
N PHE A 271 -13.16 -14.57 -26.85
CA PHE A 271 -13.13 -13.64 -27.97
C PHE A 271 -12.35 -14.25 -29.14
N ASP A 272 -13.07 -14.74 -30.15
CA ASP A 272 -12.49 -15.17 -31.43
C ASP A 272 -12.64 -14.04 -32.47
N PRO A 273 -11.54 -13.42 -32.96
CA PRO A 273 -11.60 -12.35 -33.95
C PRO A 273 -11.97 -12.83 -35.37
N ALA A 274 -11.95 -14.14 -35.65
CA ALA A 274 -12.46 -14.71 -36.91
C ALA A 274 -13.98 -14.93 -36.88
N ALA A 275 -14.56 -15.09 -35.69
CA ALA A 275 -16.00 -15.19 -35.48
C ALA A 275 -16.67 -13.81 -35.59
N GLY A 276 -16.88 -13.34 -36.83
CA GLY A 276 -17.69 -12.15 -37.12
C GLY A 276 -19.06 -12.24 -36.43
N SER A 277 -19.63 -11.08 -36.07
CA SER A 277 -20.75 -10.95 -35.12
C SER A 277 -22.06 -11.60 -35.60
N SER A 278 -22.15 -12.92 -35.51
CA SER A 278 -23.33 -13.71 -35.84
C SER A 278 -24.47 -13.34 -34.89
N GLN A 279 -25.62 -13.00 -35.45
CA GLN A 279 -26.77 -12.56 -34.67
C GLN A 279 -27.50 -13.79 -34.11
N LEU A 280 -27.06 -14.24 -32.94
CA LEU A 280 -27.53 -15.47 -32.27
C LEU A 280 -28.97 -15.31 -31.76
N VAL A 281 -29.93 -15.51 -32.66
CA VAL A 281 -31.37 -15.60 -32.36
C VAL A 281 -31.67 -17.00 -31.77
N PRO A 282 -32.39 -17.11 -30.65
CA PRO A 282 -32.75 -18.41 -30.07
C PRO A 282 -33.68 -19.21 -31.00
N THR A 283 -33.21 -20.36 -31.46
CA THR A 283 -33.83 -21.14 -32.54
C THR A 283 -34.95 -22.06 -32.06
N SER A 284 -34.87 -22.57 -30.83
CA SER A 284 -35.93 -23.43 -30.24
C SER A 284 -36.91 -22.63 -29.38
N GLN A 285 -38.15 -23.14 -29.25
CA GLN A 285 -39.17 -22.55 -28.37
C GLN A 285 -38.71 -22.52 -26.91
N GLU A 286 -37.97 -23.54 -26.46
CA GLU A 286 -37.39 -23.61 -25.11
C GLU A 286 -36.30 -22.55 -24.92
N GLN A 287 -35.43 -22.32 -25.92
CA GLN A 287 -34.45 -21.23 -25.91
C GLN A 287 -35.10 -19.85 -25.93
N GLN A 288 -36.25 -19.69 -26.61
CA GLN A 288 -37.01 -18.43 -26.61
C GLN A 288 -37.63 -18.16 -25.23
N LEU A 289 -38.18 -19.18 -24.57
CA LEU A 289 -38.65 -19.09 -23.19
C LEU A 289 -37.49 -18.84 -22.20
N ALA A 290 -36.34 -19.48 -22.38
CA ALA A 290 -35.16 -19.25 -21.56
C ALA A 290 -34.57 -17.84 -21.74
N ALA A 291 -34.54 -17.31 -22.96
CA ALA A 291 -34.08 -15.95 -23.25
C ALA A 291 -35.06 -14.90 -22.70
N ALA A 292 -36.37 -15.13 -22.79
CA ALA A 292 -37.40 -14.32 -22.12
C ALA A 292 -37.30 -14.38 -20.58
N ASN A 293 -36.81 -15.50 -20.03
CA ASN A 293 -36.52 -15.62 -18.60
C ASN A 293 -35.26 -14.88 -18.15
N LEU A 294 -34.31 -14.59 -19.05
CA LEU A 294 -33.17 -13.71 -18.76
C LEU A 294 -33.56 -12.23 -18.84
N TYR A 295 -34.35 -11.87 -19.86
CA TYR A 295 -34.82 -10.50 -20.11
C TYR A 295 -36.26 -10.30 -19.66
N ARG A 296 -36.53 -10.53 -18.37
CA ARG A 296 -37.87 -10.39 -17.78
C ARG A 296 -38.37 -8.94 -17.83
N ASP A 297 -39.58 -8.79 -18.36
CA ASP A 297 -40.38 -7.57 -18.33
C ASP A 297 -41.24 -7.48 -17.06
N ALA A 298 -41.78 -6.30 -16.74
CA ALA A 298 -42.68 -6.07 -15.61
C ALA A 298 -43.91 -6.99 -15.58
N ASN A 299 -44.31 -7.55 -16.72
CA ASN A 299 -45.47 -8.45 -16.83
C ASN A 299 -45.13 -9.96 -16.69
N THR A 300 -43.87 -10.35 -16.48
CA THR A 300 -43.54 -11.78 -16.35
C THR A 300 -43.93 -12.33 -14.98
N LEU A 301 -44.80 -13.35 -14.97
CA LEU A 301 -45.38 -13.94 -13.75
C LEU A 301 -44.39 -14.75 -12.90
N ILE A 302 -43.17 -15.00 -13.39
CA ILE A 302 -42.19 -15.85 -12.71
C ILE A 302 -41.35 -15.02 -11.72
N TYR A 303 -41.63 -15.20 -10.44
CA TYR A 303 -41.02 -14.50 -9.31
C TYR A 303 -40.67 -15.50 -8.19
N GLY A 304 -39.52 -15.33 -7.54
CA GLY A 304 -39.08 -16.18 -6.42
C GLY A 304 -38.39 -17.50 -6.81
N ASP A 305 -38.04 -17.69 -8.08
CA ASP A 305 -37.34 -18.86 -8.60
C ASP A 305 -35.81 -18.80 -8.39
N ASN A 306 -35.23 -17.60 -8.32
CA ASN A 306 -33.80 -17.40 -8.07
C ASN A 306 -33.41 -17.80 -6.64
N LYS A 307 -32.51 -18.79 -6.52
CA LYS A 307 -31.80 -19.15 -5.29
C LYS A 307 -30.33 -18.74 -5.43
N PRO A 308 -29.89 -17.61 -4.82
CA PRO A 308 -28.50 -17.16 -4.89
C PRO A 308 -27.54 -18.17 -4.25
N SER A 309 -26.29 -18.23 -4.73
CA SER A 309 -25.24 -18.99 -4.05
C SER A 309 -24.84 -18.33 -2.73
N GLU A 310 -24.26 -19.12 -1.83
CA GLU A 310 -23.77 -18.65 -0.52
C GLU A 310 -22.74 -17.52 -0.70
N ASP A 311 -21.81 -17.63 -1.66
CA ASP A 311 -20.89 -16.55 -2.05
C ASP A 311 -21.59 -15.23 -2.42
N ALA A 312 -22.80 -15.29 -3.00
CA ALA A 312 -23.57 -14.09 -3.35
C ALA A 312 -24.23 -13.48 -2.11
N ILE A 313 -24.70 -14.30 -1.18
CA ILE A 313 -25.25 -13.88 0.11
C ILE A 313 -24.15 -13.23 0.96
N ASP A 314 -22.99 -13.87 1.09
CA ASP A 314 -21.86 -13.36 1.89
C ASP A 314 -21.30 -12.03 1.36
N ARG A 315 -21.25 -11.85 0.03
CA ARG A 315 -20.90 -10.55 -0.57
C ARG A 315 -21.88 -9.44 -0.18
N VAL A 316 -23.18 -9.75 -0.04
CA VAL A 316 -24.21 -8.79 0.41
C VAL A 316 -24.12 -8.56 1.92
N VAL A 317 -23.98 -9.61 2.73
CA VAL A 317 -23.82 -9.50 4.20
C VAL A 317 -22.57 -8.69 4.57
N SER A 318 -21.44 -8.96 3.89
CA SER A 318 -20.20 -8.18 4.05
C SER A 318 -20.39 -6.70 3.72
N LYS A 319 -21.12 -6.37 2.64
CA LYS A 319 -21.48 -4.96 2.33
C LYS A 319 -22.34 -4.34 3.44
N ILE A 320 -23.38 -5.03 3.90
CA ILE A 320 -24.29 -4.54 4.96
C ILE A 320 -23.50 -4.24 6.24
N ASN A 321 -22.62 -5.15 6.66
CA ASN A 321 -21.78 -4.97 7.84
C ASN A 321 -20.86 -3.75 7.67
N GLN A 322 -20.20 -3.59 6.52
CA GLN A 322 -19.41 -2.39 6.22
C GLN A 322 -20.23 -1.10 6.23
N ASP A 323 -21.52 -1.13 5.86
CA ASP A 323 -22.38 0.06 5.83
C ASP A 323 -22.94 0.43 7.21
N ILE A 324 -23.21 -0.56 8.08
CA ILE A 324 -23.45 -0.36 9.52
C ILE A 324 -22.22 0.31 10.15
N ASP A 325 -21.03 -0.16 9.79
CA ASP A 325 -19.76 0.35 10.29
C ASP A 325 -19.44 1.77 9.80
N LYS A 326 -19.81 2.11 8.56
CA LYS A 326 -19.79 3.50 8.03
C LYS A 326 -20.85 4.39 8.70
N LYS A 327 -21.98 3.82 9.14
CA LYS A 327 -23.07 4.55 9.82
C LYS A 327 -22.70 4.90 11.27
N SER A 328 -22.12 3.97 12.02
CA SER A 328 -21.63 4.23 13.39
C SER A 328 -20.52 5.28 13.39
N LYS A 329 -19.59 5.21 12.43
CA LYS A 329 -18.45 6.13 12.29
C LYS A 329 -18.80 7.49 11.65
N PHE A 330 -20.07 7.75 11.32
CA PHE A 330 -20.52 9.01 10.72
C PHE A 330 -20.40 10.20 11.68
N SER A 331 -20.82 10.03 12.94
CA SER A 331 -20.69 11.05 13.98
C SER A 331 -19.33 10.92 14.69
N ARG A 332 -18.31 11.59 14.18
CA ARG A 332 -16.97 11.59 14.79
C ARG A 332 -16.97 12.44 16.06
N LYS A 333 -16.78 11.81 17.22
CA LYS A 333 -16.48 12.52 18.48
C LYS A 333 -15.22 13.35 18.27
N ARG A 334 -15.37 14.69 18.24
CA ARG A 334 -14.22 15.59 18.40
C ARG A 334 -13.69 15.39 19.83
N LEU A 335 -12.37 15.37 19.99
CA LEU A 335 -11.78 15.43 21.32
C LEU A 335 -12.32 16.71 22.02
N ASN A 336 -12.50 16.66 23.33
CA ASN A 336 -12.74 17.89 24.07
C ASN A 336 -11.40 18.63 24.10
N GLU A 337 -11.35 19.88 23.66
CA GLU A 337 -10.21 20.75 23.91
C GLU A 337 -10.08 20.91 25.44
N PRO A 338 -8.94 20.55 26.08
CA PRO A 338 -8.67 20.84 27.49
C PRO A 338 -8.17 22.28 27.69
N GLU A 339 -7.85 22.96 26.60
CA GLU A 339 -7.28 24.30 26.51
C GLU A 339 -8.39 25.32 26.27
N GLY A 340 -9.24 25.53 27.29
CA GLY A 340 -10.32 26.50 27.25
C GLY A 340 -11.27 26.44 28.46
N ASP A 341 -11.93 27.56 28.74
CA ASP A 341 -12.76 27.72 29.93
C ASP A 341 -13.96 26.77 29.96
N ILE A 342 -14.11 26.06 31.08
CA ILE A 342 -15.13 25.02 31.27
C ILE A 342 -16.46 25.70 31.64
N THR A 343 -17.21 26.10 30.61
CA THR A 343 -18.52 26.79 30.76
C THR A 343 -19.69 25.89 31.20
N TYR A 344 -19.43 24.64 31.63
CA TYR A 344 -20.46 23.62 31.87
C TYR A 344 -20.19 22.76 33.11
N ILE A 345 -21.25 22.36 33.81
CA ILE A 345 -21.17 21.52 35.01
C ILE A 345 -21.32 20.02 34.67
N ASN A 346 -22.04 19.67 33.60
CA ASN A 346 -22.26 18.28 33.17
C ASN A 346 -22.27 18.13 31.64
N GLU A 347 -22.22 16.89 31.14
CA GLU A 347 -22.13 16.58 29.71
C GLU A 347 -23.37 17.05 28.92
N GLN A 348 -24.56 17.02 29.52
CA GLN A 348 -25.79 17.52 28.87
C GLN A 348 -25.75 19.04 28.69
N ASN A 349 -25.30 19.77 29.71
CA ASN A 349 -25.03 21.20 29.69
C ASN A 349 -23.95 21.52 28.65
N ARG A 350 -22.85 20.75 28.57
CA ARG A 350 -21.84 20.90 27.51
C ARG A 350 -22.43 20.77 26.10
N VAL A 351 -23.29 19.79 25.88
CA VAL A 351 -23.98 19.59 24.58
C VAL A 351 -24.99 20.71 24.30
N PHE A 352 -25.64 21.25 25.33
CA PHE A 352 -26.54 22.40 25.24
C PHE A 352 -25.79 23.69 24.89
N ASN A 353 -24.73 24.04 25.63
CA ASN A 353 -23.85 25.17 25.31
C ASN A 353 -23.27 25.04 23.90
N LYS A 354 -22.84 23.84 23.51
CA LYS A 354 -22.38 23.52 22.14
C LYS A 354 -23.50 23.47 21.09
N LYS A 355 -24.77 23.61 21.47
CA LYS A 355 -25.90 23.91 20.58
C LYS A 355 -26.09 25.42 20.48
N ILE A 356 -26.19 26.12 21.62
CA ILE A 356 -26.30 27.59 21.70
C ILE A 356 -25.19 28.28 20.90
N ALA A 357 -23.93 27.88 21.11
CA ALA A 357 -22.77 28.48 20.44
C ALA A 357 -22.89 28.49 18.91
N ARG A 358 -23.43 27.44 18.29
CA ARG A 358 -23.57 27.35 16.82
C ARG A 358 -24.54 28.36 16.23
N TYR A 359 -25.52 28.80 17.01
CA TYR A 359 -26.53 29.75 16.57
C TYR A 359 -26.21 31.18 17.00
N TYR A 360 -25.64 31.36 18.20
CA TYR A 360 -25.52 32.67 18.84
C TYR A 360 -24.11 33.28 18.83
N ASP A 361 -23.03 32.50 18.76
CA ASP A 361 -21.65 33.05 18.83
C ASP A 361 -21.36 34.09 17.72
N LYS A 362 -21.97 33.91 16.54
CA LYS A 362 -21.90 34.88 15.43
C LYS A 362 -22.42 36.28 15.81
N TYR A 363 -23.33 36.36 16.78
CA TYR A 363 -23.98 37.59 17.23
C TYR A 363 -23.50 38.05 18.61
N THR A 364 -22.92 37.15 19.43
CA THR A 364 -22.43 37.45 20.79
C THR A 364 -20.91 37.59 20.89
N ALA A 365 -20.17 37.49 19.77
CA ALA A 365 -18.71 37.62 19.74
C ALA A 365 -18.20 38.92 20.38
N GLU A 366 -18.84 40.06 20.11
CA GLU A 366 -18.48 41.37 20.69
C GLU A 366 -18.70 41.40 22.22
N ILE A 367 -19.79 40.77 22.68
CA ILE A 367 -20.11 40.64 24.11
C ILE A 367 -19.09 39.74 24.81
N ARG A 368 -18.71 38.61 24.18
CA ARG A 368 -17.67 37.69 24.67
C ARG A 368 -16.31 38.40 24.80
N ALA A 369 -15.87 39.06 23.73
CA ALA A 369 -14.64 39.85 23.73
C ALA A 369 -14.68 41.00 24.76
N SER A 370 -15.86 41.58 25.03
CA SER A 370 -16.01 42.60 26.08
C SER A 370 -15.88 42.03 27.49
N PHE A 371 -16.36 40.80 27.74
CA PHE A 371 -16.10 40.10 29.01
C PHE A 371 -14.62 39.73 29.17
N GLU A 372 -14.00 39.18 28.12
CA GLU A 372 -12.56 38.85 28.08
C GLU A 372 -11.67 40.10 28.26
N ARG A 373 -12.12 41.27 27.79
CA ARG A 373 -11.47 42.59 27.98
C ARG A 373 -11.78 43.24 29.33
N GLY A 374 -12.56 42.62 30.21
CA GLY A 374 -12.86 43.15 31.54
C GLY A 374 -13.97 44.20 31.59
N THR A 375 -15.03 44.06 30.78
CA THR A 375 -16.28 44.87 30.83
C THR A 375 -16.16 46.37 30.57
N ALA A 376 -15.04 46.83 30.02
CA ALA A 376 -15.01 48.14 29.36
C ALA A 376 -15.89 48.08 28.09
N LEU A 377 -16.75 49.08 27.91
CA LEU A 377 -17.47 49.39 26.66
C LEU A 377 -16.58 50.26 25.77
#